data_AF-A0A196MU48-F1
#
_entry.id   AF-A0A196MU48-F1
#
_cell.length_a   1.000
_cell.length_b   1.000
_cell.length_c   1.000
_cell.angle_alpha   90.00
_cell.angle_beta   90.00
_cell.angle_gamma   90.00
#
_symmetry.space_group_name_H-M   'P 1'
#
loop_
_entity.id
_entity.type
_entity.pdbx_description
1 polymer ?
#
loop_
_entity_poly.entity_id
_entity_poly.type
_entity_poly.pdbx_seq_one_letter_code
_entity_poly.pdbx_strand_id
1 'polypeptide(L)' 'MSHSNDVKLRDLLRRLPDWMRKDLASSDVTRRERAEEALQVMLLPLLERGAGGPHGARAG' A
#
# COMPACT_ATOMS: atom_id res chain seq x y z
N MET A 1 -9.59 -8.11 13.38
CA MET A 1 -8.30 -7.62 12.84
C MET A 1 -8.45 -6.74 11.58
N SER A 2 -9.60 -6.72 10.87
CA SER A 2 -9.75 -5.98 9.59
C SER A 2 -9.77 -4.46 9.68
N HIS A 3 -10.37 -3.86 10.74
CA HIS A 3 -10.50 -2.40 10.84
C HIS A 3 -9.16 -1.65 10.79
N SER A 4 -8.07 -2.24 11.29
CA SER A 4 -6.75 -1.62 11.27
C SER A 4 -6.13 -1.56 9.87
N ASN A 5 -6.48 -2.49 8.97
CA ASN A 5 -5.93 -2.50 7.61
C ASN A 5 -6.69 -1.52 6.70
N ASP A 6 -8.00 -1.40 6.87
CA ASP A 6 -8.82 -0.42 6.16
C ASP A 6 -8.39 1.03 6.47
N VAL A 7 -8.10 1.33 7.74
CA VAL A 7 -7.62 2.66 8.15
C VAL A 7 -6.26 2.96 7.50
N LYS A 8 -5.32 2.00 7.58
CA LYS A 8 -3.98 2.16 6.97
C LYS A 8 -4.04 2.32 5.46
N LEU A 9 -4.89 1.57 4.78
CA LEU A 9 -5.10 1.69 3.33
C LEU A 9 -5.66 3.08 2.99
N ARG A 10 -6.68 3.54 3.70
CA ARG A 10 -7.26 4.88 3.48
C ARG A 10 -6.25 5.99 3.72
N ASP A 11 -5.40 5.87 4.73
CA ASP A 11 -4.35 6.85 5.00
C ASP A 11 -3.25 6.84 3.94
N LEU A 12 -2.89 5.66 3.41
CA LEU A 12 -2.00 5.56 2.25
C LEU A 12 -2.60 6.24 1.01
N LEU A 13 -3.86 5.95 0.69
CA LEU A 13 -4.56 6.55 -0.46
C LEU A 13 -4.66 8.09 -0.34
N ARG A 14 -4.85 8.61 0.88
CA ARG A 14 -4.82 10.06 1.15
C ARG A 14 -3.45 10.69 0.93
N ARG A 15 -2.38 9.93 1.16
CA ARG A 15 -0.98 10.37 1.01
C ARG A 15 -0.42 10.12 -0.39
N LEU A 16 -1.22 9.60 -1.31
CA LEU A 16 -0.80 9.39 -2.68
C LEU A 16 -0.32 10.71 -3.32
N PRO A 17 0.85 10.71 -3.98
CA PRO A 17 1.32 11.85 -4.74
C PRO A 17 0.35 12.21 -5.87
N ASP A 18 0.23 13.50 -6.19
CA ASP A 18 -0.71 13.96 -7.23
C ASP A 18 -0.36 13.45 -8.63
N TRP A 19 0.92 13.24 -8.93
CA TRP A 19 1.34 12.63 -10.21
C TRP A 19 0.79 11.21 -10.34
N MET A 20 0.79 10.45 -9.25
CA MET A 20 0.34 9.06 -9.21
C MET A 20 -1.18 8.96 -9.38
N ARG A 21 -1.92 9.88 -8.75
CA ARG A 21 -3.38 9.99 -8.96
C ARG A 21 -3.74 10.30 -10.40
N LYS A 22 -2.99 11.20 -11.04
CA LYS A 22 -3.20 11.57 -12.45
C LYS A 22 -2.84 10.43 -13.39
N ASP A 23 -1.75 9.72 -13.11
CA ASP A 23 -1.31 8.60 -13.95
C ASP A 23 -2.24 7.38 -13.80
N LEU A 24 -2.75 7.08 -12.60
CA LEU A 24 -3.79 6.05 -12.39
C LEU A 24 -5.10 6.37 -13.14
N ALA A 25 -5.49 7.65 -13.20
CA ALA A 25 -6.67 8.09 -13.92
C ALA A 25 -6.44 8.25 -15.44
N SER A 26 -5.22 8.01 -15.93
CA SER A 26 -4.88 8.20 -17.33
C SER A 26 -5.47 7.13 -18.22
N SER A 27 -5.86 7.49 -19.45
CA SER A 27 -6.21 6.52 -20.49
C SER A 27 -4.98 5.84 -21.11
N ASP A 28 -3.78 6.40 -20.88
CA ASP A 28 -2.51 5.84 -21.32
C ASP A 28 -2.12 4.62 -20.46
N VAL A 29 -1.88 3.48 -21.12
CA VAL A 29 -1.54 2.21 -20.47
C VAL A 29 -0.22 2.31 -19.71
N THR A 30 0.82 2.87 -20.35
CA THR A 30 2.17 2.95 -19.76
C THR A 30 2.19 3.85 -18.53
N ARG A 31 1.40 4.92 -18.53
CA ARG A 31 1.24 5.77 -17.33
C ARG A 31 0.57 5.04 -16.18
N ARG A 32 -0.50 4.28 -16.47
CA ARG A 32 -1.18 3.47 -15.45
C ARG A 32 -0.25 2.42 -14.86
N GLU A 33 0.45 1.66 -15.70
CA GLU A 33 1.40 0.63 -15.28
C GLU A 33 2.46 1.20 -14.32
N ARG A 34 3.08 2.33 -14.69
CA ARG A 34 4.05 3.02 -13.81
C ARG A 34 3.44 3.37 -12.44
N ALA A 35 2.21 3.85 -12.43
CA ALA A 35 1.55 4.25 -11.19
C ALA A 35 1.12 3.04 -10.34
N GLU A 36 0.73 1.94 -10.98
CA GLU A 36 0.43 0.66 -10.34
C GLU A 36 1.67 0.03 -9.70
N GLU A 37 2.82 0.02 -10.41
CA GLU A 37 4.11 -0.43 -9.87
C GLU A 37 4.51 0.37 -8.63
N ALA A 38 4.42 1.70 -8.70
CA ALA A 38 4.72 2.56 -7.57
C ALA A 38 3.76 2.31 -6.40
N LEU A 39 2.47 2.09 -6.67
CA LEU A 39 1.47 1.78 -5.66
C LEU A 39 1.79 0.44 -4.97
N GLN A 40 2.20 -0.57 -5.72
CA GLN A 40 2.57 -1.88 -5.19
C GLN A 40 3.74 -1.77 -4.21
N VAL A 41 4.79 -1.02 -4.57
CA VAL A 41 5.93 -0.77 -3.66
C VAL A 41 5.48 -0.08 -2.38
N MET A 42 4.56 0.88 -2.47
CA MET A 42 4.01 1.58 -1.29
C MET A 42 3.12 0.68 -0.41
N LEU A 43 2.49 -0.34 -0.98
CA LEU A 43 1.63 -1.29 -0.26
C LEU A 43 2.43 -2.39 0.45
N LEU A 44 3.59 -2.79 -0.05
CA LEU A 44 4.42 -3.86 0.54
C LEU A 44 4.67 -3.69 2.05
N PRO A 45 5.09 -2.51 2.57
CA PRO A 45 5.30 -2.31 4.01
C PRO A 45 4.02 -2.47 4.86
N LEU A 46 2.84 -2.26 4.28
CA LEU A 46 1.56 -2.46 4.96
C LEU A 46 1.19 -3.95 5.06
N LEU A 47 1.53 -4.72 4.03
CA LEU A 47 1.26 -6.16 3.95
C LEU A 47 2.21 -6.96 4.85
N GLU A 48 3.51 -6.63 4.84
CA GLU A 48 4.51 -7.26 5.70
C GLU A 48 4.22 -7.04 7.19
N ARG A 49 3.74 -5.84 7.54
CA ARG A 49 3.34 -5.51 8.91
C ARG A 49 1.99 -6.12 9.34
N GLY A 50 1.21 -6.63 8.39
CA GLY A 50 0.02 -7.45 8.64
C GLY A 50 0.32 -8.94 8.76
N ALA A 51 1.38 -9.41 8.08
CA ALA A 51 1.82 -10.82 8.09
C ALA A 51 2.71 -11.16 9.30
N GLY A 52 3.41 -10.19 9.89
CA GLY A 52 4.24 -10.36 11.07
C GLY A 52 3.54 -9.98 12.38
N GLY A 53 2.69 -10.87 12.90
CA GLY A 53 2.47 -10.88 14.35
C GLY A 53 3.78 -11.27 15.06
N PRO A 54 4.09 -10.76 16.27
CA PRO A 54 5.32 -11.11 16.98
C PRO A 54 5.26 -12.58 17.43
N HIS A 55 5.65 -13.51 16.57
CA HIS A 55 6.02 -14.88 16.95
C HIS A 55 7.54 -15.00 17.06
N GLY A 56 8.13 -14.08 17.82
CA GLY A 56 9.55 -14.06 18.19
C GLY A 56 9.75 -13.85 19.70
N ALA A 57 8.76 -14.20 20.52
CA ALA A 57 8.88 -14.13 21.97
C ALA A 57 8.01 -15.20 22.67
N ARG A 58 8.46 -16.45 22.66
CA ARG A 58 8.26 -17.37 23.79
C ARG A 58 9.69 -17.65 24.29
N ALA A 59 10.15 -17.01 25.37
CA ALA A 59 9.89 -17.38 26.76
C ALA A 59 10.14 -18.89 26.98
N GLY A 60 11.28 -19.20 27.59
CA GLY A 60 11.76 -20.54 27.92
C GLY A 60 13.26 -20.52 28.16
#